data_AF-A0A081D727-F1
#
_entry.id   AF-A0A081D727-F1
#
_cell.length_a   1.000
_cell.length_b   1.000
_cell.length_c   1.000
_cell.angle_alpha   90.00
_cell.angle_beta   90.00
_cell.angle_gamma   90.00
#
_symmetry.space_group_name_H-M   'P 1'
#
loop_
_entity.id
_entity.type
_entity.pdbx_description
1 polymer ?
#
loop_
_entity_poly.entity_id
_entity_poly.type
_entity_poly.pdbx_seq_one_letter_code
_entity_poly.pdbx_strand_id
1 'polypeptide(L)'
;MKKIILLLTTAVILASCGSSKDVVANQSTNANGYWQQAVDYKMDVDMDVDRYQYTGKQTLVYTNNSPETLDRVYYHLFFNAFQPGSEMDVRSRTIADPDRRVGSRIAALEPNEIGYLHVSNMTQDGTTLQPQEEGTVLVVKLAKALAPGQSTTLKLDFNGQVPVQVRRSGRNNKEGVALSMTQWFPKMAEFDATGWNTSPYIGREFHGVWGKF
;
A
#
# COMPACT_ATOMS: atom_id res chain seq x y z
N MET A 1 -47.74 80.45 19.14
CA MET A 1 -48.32 79.40 18.28
C MET A 1 -47.21 78.83 17.39
N LYS A 2 -46.56 77.74 17.80
CA LYS A 2 -45.55 77.02 17.00
C LYS A 2 -46.05 75.58 16.87
N LYS A 3 -46.35 75.15 15.64
CA LYS A 3 -46.84 73.79 15.34
C LYS A 3 -45.65 72.83 15.30
N ILE A 4 -45.67 71.84 16.17
CA ILE A 4 -44.75 70.70 16.18
C ILE A 4 -45.32 69.67 15.20
N ILE A 5 -44.56 69.31 14.16
CA ILE A 5 -44.89 68.23 13.23
C ILE A 5 -44.11 67.00 13.69
N LEU A 6 -44.84 65.99 14.16
CA LEU A 6 -44.34 64.69 14.57
C LEU A 6 -44.37 63.76 13.35
N LEU A 7 -43.21 63.42 12.78
CA LEU A 7 -43.09 62.41 11.73
C LEU A 7 -42.77 61.06 12.38
N LEU A 8 -43.76 60.15 12.39
CA LEU A 8 -43.55 58.73 12.67
C LEU A 8 -42.98 58.06 11.41
N THR A 9 -41.73 57.60 11.47
CA THR A 9 -41.16 56.69 10.47
C THR A 9 -41.24 55.26 11.00
N THR A 10 -42.09 54.46 10.38
CA THR A 10 -42.23 53.02 10.60
C THR A 10 -41.02 52.31 10.00
N ALA A 11 -40.19 51.68 10.83
CA ALA A 11 -39.10 50.82 10.39
C ALA A 11 -39.64 49.42 10.06
N VAL A 12 -39.58 49.04 8.78
CA VAL A 12 -39.86 47.67 8.32
C VAL A 12 -38.57 46.87 8.43
N ILE A 13 -38.50 45.94 9.38
CA ILE A 13 -37.39 44.99 9.52
C ILE A 13 -37.68 43.82 8.57
N LEU A 14 -36.95 43.76 7.45
CA LEU A 14 -36.92 42.60 6.56
C LEU A 14 -36.04 41.53 7.21
N ALA A 15 -36.67 40.48 7.73
CA ALA A 15 -35.97 39.26 8.15
C ALA A 15 -35.49 38.51 6.90
N SER A 16 -34.18 38.53 6.63
CA SER A 16 -33.58 37.68 5.60
C SER A 16 -33.35 36.29 6.18
N CYS A 17 -34.08 35.28 5.70
CA CYS A 17 -33.75 33.88 5.93
C CYS A 17 -32.43 33.54 5.23
N GLY A 18 -31.33 33.55 5.99
CA GLY A 18 -30.10 32.92 5.57
C GLY A 18 -30.29 31.40 5.56
N SER A 19 -30.40 30.81 4.37
CA SER A 19 -30.36 29.36 4.21
C SER A 19 -28.95 28.90 4.53
N SER A 20 -28.79 28.29 5.70
CA SER A 20 -27.62 27.49 6.04
C SER A 20 -27.52 26.37 5.00
N LYS A 21 -26.52 26.46 4.13
CA LYS A 21 -26.17 25.33 3.26
C LYS A 21 -25.53 24.28 4.17
N ASP A 22 -26.34 23.33 4.60
CA ASP A 22 -25.82 22.09 5.16
C ASP A 22 -24.90 21.47 4.09
N VAL A 23 -23.62 21.37 4.43
CA VAL A 23 -22.66 20.61 3.63
C VAL A 23 -23.05 19.15 3.80
N VAL A 24 -23.88 18.65 2.89
CA VAL A 24 -24.15 17.22 2.77
C VAL A 24 -22.82 16.57 2.38
N ALA A 25 -22.17 15.95 3.36
CA ALA A 25 -21.09 15.02 3.12
C ALA A 25 -21.61 13.98 2.13
N ASN A 26 -21.04 13.99 0.93
CA ASN A 26 -21.41 13.07 -0.13
C ASN A 26 -20.88 11.69 0.28
N GLN A 27 -21.63 10.98 1.12
CA GLN A 27 -21.38 9.57 1.37
C GLN A 27 -21.72 8.85 0.07
N SER A 28 -20.70 8.58 -0.73
CA SER A 28 -20.78 7.62 -1.82
C SER A 28 -20.89 6.21 -1.24
N THR A 29 -22.01 5.90 -0.59
CA THR A 29 -22.34 4.50 -0.31
C THR A 29 -22.82 3.91 -1.62
N ASN A 30 -21.94 3.19 -2.30
CA ASN A 30 -22.32 2.29 -3.38
C ASN A 30 -23.54 1.48 -2.93
N ALA A 31 -24.55 1.40 -3.80
CA ALA A 31 -25.92 0.95 -3.49
C ALA A 31 -26.07 -0.48 -2.89
N ASN A 32 -24.97 -1.18 -2.61
CA ASN A 32 -24.91 -2.53 -2.03
C ASN A 32 -23.99 -2.67 -0.80
N GLY A 33 -23.48 -1.56 -0.22
CA GLY A 33 -22.52 -1.63 0.91
C GLY A 33 -21.11 -2.11 0.51
N TYR A 34 -20.83 -2.19 -0.79
CA TYR A 34 -19.52 -2.53 -1.34
C TYR A 34 -18.53 -1.38 -1.20
N TRP A 35 -17.33 -1.69 -0.71
CA TRP A 35 -16.20 -0.79 -0.61
C TRP A 35 -14.92 -1.53 -1.04
N GLN A 36 -13.92 -0.76 -1.44
CA GLN A 36 -12.57 -1.25 -1.77
C GLN A 36 -11.58 -0.18 -1.34
N GLN A 37 -10.38 -0.58 -0.92
CA GLN A 37 -9.37 0.40 -0.54
C GLN A 37 -8.87 1.18 -1.77
N ALA A 38 -8.25 2.32 -1.50
CA ALA A 38 -7.63 3.13 -2.55
C ALA A 38 -6.19 3.51 -2.17
N VAL A 39 -5.32 3.45 -3.16
CA VAL A 39 -3.91 3.83 -3.05
C VAL A 39 -3.50 4.77 -4.17
N ASP A 40 -2.66 5.75 -3.84
CA ASP A 40 -2.01 6.65 -4.78
C ASP A 40 -0.50 6.62 -4.49
N TYR A 41 0.24 5.92 -5.35
CA TYR A 41 1.69 5.79 -5.24
C TYR A 41 2.38 6.89 -6.03
N LYS A 42 3.50 7.35 -5.49
CA LYS A 42 4.55 8.05 -6.22
C LYS A 42 5.88 7.44 -5.83
N MET A 43 6.65 7.00 -6.82
CA MET A 43 7.93 6.35 -6.60
C MET A 43 9.03 6.99 -7.44
N ASP A 44 10.21 7.11 -6.84
CA ASP A 44 11.47 7.43 -7.49
C ASP A 44 12.43 6.27 -7.24
N VAL A 45 13.02 5.70 -8.29
CA VAL A 45 13.72 4.42 -8.24
C VAL A 45 14.98 4.50 -9.09
N ASP A 46 16.10 4.07 -8.50
CA ASP A 46 17.40 4.01 -9.15
C ASP A 46 17.90 2.56 -9.20
N MET A 47 18.21 2.08 -10.40
CA MET A 47 18.58 0.69 -10.68
C MET A 47 20.05 0.60 -11.07
N ASP A 48 20.83 -0.12 -10.27
CA ASP A 48 22.17 -0.57 -10.62
C ASP A 48 22.06 -1.89 -11.38
N VAL A 49 22.18 -1.80 -12.72
CA VAL A 49 22.02 -2.95 -13.62
C VAL A 49 23.17 -3.93 -13.57
N ASP A 50 24.36 -3.49 -13.13
CA ASP A 50 25.55 -4.34 -13.04
C ASP A 50 25.49 -5.22 -11.79
N ARG A 51 24.99 -4.66 -10.68
CA ARG A 51 24.78 -5.39 -9.42
C ARG A 51 23.39 -6.00 -9.27
N TYR A 52 22.46 -5.66 -10.16
CA TYR A 52 21.05 -6.05 -10.10
C TYR A 52 20.36 -5.63 -8.79
N GLN A 53 20.76 -4.48 -8.27
CA GLN A 53 20.26 -3.90 -7.03
C GLN A 53 19.62 -2.55 -7.33
N TYR A 54 18.66 -2.15 -6.51
CA TYR A 54 17.99 -0.87 -6.67
C TYR A 54 17.65 -0.26 -5.33
N THR A 55 17.52 1.07 -5.33
CA THR A 55 16.96 1.82 -4.21
C THR A 55 15.74 2.58 -4.69
N GLY A 56 14.81 2.86 -3.79
CA GLY A 56 13.66 3.66 -4.12
C GLY A 56 13.10 4.44 -2.95
N LYS A 57 12.44 5.54 -3.29
CA LYS A 57 11.66 6.35 -2.36
C LYS A 57 10.21 6.23 -2.75
N GLN A 58 9.38 5.78 -1.82
CA GLN A 58 7.95 5.61 -2.03
C GLN A 58 7.18 6.59 -1.16
N THR A 59 6.25 7.31 -1.78
CA THR A 59 5.16 8.01 -1.10
C THR A 59 3.86 7.35 -1.50
N LEU A 60 3.06 6.97 -0.51
CA LEU A 60 1.75 6.35 -0.70
C LEU A 60 0.70 7.16 0.06
N VAL A 61 -0.31 7.67 -0.63
CA VAL A 61 -1.55 8.08 0.04
C VAL A 61 -2.47 6.87 0.09
N TYR A 62 -2.79 6.44 1.31
CA TYR A 62 -3.72 5.34 1.54
C TYR A 62 -5.03 5.90 2.07
N THR A 63 -6.14 5.57 1.42
CA THR A 63 -7.50 5.97 1.83
C THR A 63 -8.23 4.76 2.38
N ASN A 64 -8.67 4.83 3.64
CA ASN A 64 -9.48 3.79 4.25
C ASN A 64 -10.96 3.96 3.89
N ASN A 65 -11.43 3.17 2.94
CA ASN A 65 -12.85 3.14 2.55
C ASN A 65 -13.66 2.08 3.32
N SER A 66 -13.03 1.33 4.23
CA SER A 66 -13.73 0.34 5.03
C SER A 66 -14.57 1.00 6.14
N PRO A 67 -15.55 0.28 6.71
CA PRO A 67 -16.30 0.75 7.88
C PRO A 67 -15.49 0.63 9.19
N GLU A 68 -14.28 0.07 9.15
CA GLU A 68 -13.45 -0.19 10.32
C GLU A 68 -12.36 0.87 10.50
N THR A 69 -11.97 1.10 11.76
CA THR A 69 -10.77 1.91 12.06
C THR A 69 -9.54 1.00 12.02
N LEU A 70 -8.55 1.37 11.21
CA LEU A 70 -7.33 0.59 11.04
C LEU A 70 -6.21 1.14 11.94
N ASP A 71 -5.62 0.29 12.79
CA ASP A 71 -4.47 0.65 13.65
C ASP A 71 -3.12 0.20 13.03
N ARG A 72 -3.20 -0.66 12.02
CA ARG A 72 -2.06 -1.23 11.29
C ARG A 72 -2.35 -1.26 9.80
N VAL A 73 -1.28 -1.27 9.02
CA VAL A 73 -1.30 -1.60 7.59
C VAL A 73 -0.21 -2.62 7.30
N TYR A 74 -0.30 -3.26 6.14
CA TYR A 74 0.61 -4.31 5.75
C TYR A 74 1.09 -4.09 4.32
N TYR A 75 2.37 -4.39 4.06
CA TYR A 75 2.91 -4.44 2.71
C TYR A 75 3.38 -5.85 2.39
N HIS A 76 3.34 -6.21 1.12
CA HIS A 76 4.05 -7.36 0.59
C HIS A 76 5.44 -6.96 0.11
N LEU A 77 6.42 -7.75 0.53
CA LEU A 77 7.82 -7.72 0.12
C LEU A 77 8.11 -8.97 -0.71
N PHE A 78 7.45 -9.09 -1.86
CA PHE A 78 7.37 -10.35 -2.61
C PHE A 78 8.73 -10.95 -2.99
N PHE A 79 9.75 -10.11 -3.20
CA PHE A 79 11.09 -10.61 -3.51
C PHE A 79 11.72 -11.39 -2.36
N ASN A 80 11.32 -11.17 -1.10
CA ASN A 80 11.82 -11.95 0.04
C ASN A 80 11.47 -13.45 -0.03
N ALA A 81 10.53 -13.83 -0.91
CA ALA A 81 10.24 -15.25 -1.16
C ALA A 81 11.43 -15.98 -1.84
N PHE A 82 12.33 -15.26 -2.49
CA PHE A 82 13.48 -15.83 -3.22
C PHE A 82 14.75 -15.84 -2.37
N GLN A 83 14.63 -16.12 -1.07
CA GLN A 83 15.73 -16.31 -0.13
C GLN A 83 15.73 -17.76 0.37
N PRO A 84 16.91 -18.39 0.56
CA PRO A 84 17.00 -19.68 1.24
C PRO A 84 16.29 -19.64 2.60
N GLY A 85 15.46 -20.64 2.90
CA GLY A 85 14.71 -20.72 4.14
C GLY A 85 13.40 -19.91 4.17
N SER A 86 13.06 -19.16 3.12
CA SER A 86 11.73 -18.54 2.99
C SER A 86 10.61 -19.59 3.01
N GLU A 87 9.39 -19.18 3.29
CA GLU A 87 8.23 -20.08 3.24
C GLU A 87 8.05 -20.68 1.85
N MET A 88 8.38 -19.94 0.78
CA MET A 88 8.33 -20.46 -0.59
C MET A 88 9.39 -21.55 -0.81
N ASP A 89 10.63 -21.33 -0.37
CA ASP A 89 11.69 -22.32 -0.44
C ASP A 89 11.30 -23.59 0.32
N VAL A 90 11.03 -23.46 1.62
CA VAL A 90 10.73 -24.59 2.50
C VAL A 90 9.52 -25.36 1.97
N ARG A 91 8.45 -24.67 1.59
CA ARG A 91 7.25 -25.34 1.07
C ARG A 91 7.53 -26.05 -0.24
N SER A 92 8.27 -25.45 -1.17
CA SER A 92 8.58 -26.04 -2.48
C SER A 92 9.41 -27.32 -2.40
N ARG A 93 10.05 -27.59 -1.25
CA ARG A 93 10.81 -28.82 -0.99
C ARG A 93 10.08 -29.86 -0.16
N THR A 94 8.98 -29.50 0.50
CA THR A 94 8.33 -30.35 1.53
C THR A 94 6.94 -30.86 1.15
N ILE A 95 6.31 -30.28 0.12
CA ILE A 95 5.01 -30.77 -0.36
C ILE A 95 5.16 -31.93 -1.36
N ALA A 96 4.12 -32.75 -1.48
CA ALA A 96 4.14 -33.94 -2.35
C ALA A 96 4.25 -33.62 -3.85
N ASP A 97 3.66 -32.51 -4.31
CA ASP A 97 3.64 -32.10 -5.72
C ASP A 97 4.07 -30.62 -5.88
N PRO A 98 5.37 -30.32 -5.77
CA PRO A 98 5.87 -28.96 -5.88
C PRO A 98 5.89 -28.46 -7.33
N ASP A 99 5.76 -27.14 -7.51
CA ASP A 99 5.97 -26.51 -8.82
C ASP A 99 7.41 -26.80 -9.27
N ARG A 100 7.55 -27.62 -10.32
CA ARG A 100 8.85 -28.08 -10.87
C ARG A 100 9.75 -26.94 -11.31
N ARG A 101 9.19 -25.74 -11.56
CA ARG A 101 10.00 -24.55 -11.87
C ARG A 101 10.72 -24.01 -10.65
N VAL A 102 10.19 -24.23 -9.45
CA VAL A 102 10.77 -23.76 -8.18
C VAL A 102 11.63 -24.87 -7.57
N GLY A 103 11.03 -25.98 -7.14
CA GLY A 103 11.75 -27.10 -6.51
C GLY A 103 12.79 -26.63 -5.47
N SER A 104 13.99 -27.22 -5.50
CA SER A 104 15.09 -26.83 -4.61
C SER A 104 15.90 -25.60 -5.06
N ARG A 105 15.48 -24.89 -6.12
CA ARG A 105 16.29 -23.84 -6.74
C ARG A 105 16.52 -22.64 -5.83
N ILE A 106 15.56 -22.29 -4.96
CA ILE A 106 15.71 -21.16 -4.03
C ILE A 106 16.77 -21.47 -2.97
N ALA A 107 16.77 -22.67 -2.40
CA ALA A 107 17.78 -23.12 -1.44
C ALA A 107 19.22 -23.12 -2.00
N ALA A 108 19.38 -23.17 -3.32
CA ALA A 108 20.68 -23.19 -3.99
C ALA A 108 21.19 -21.79 -4.41
N LEU A 109 20.41 -20.73 -4.20
CA LEU A 109 20.79 -19.38 -4.60
C LEU A 109 21.94 -18.84 -3.77
N GLU A 110 22.90 -18.22 -4.44
CA GLU A 110 23.97 -17.47 -3.80
C GLU A 110 23.50 -16.07 -3.32
N PRO A 111 24.21 -15.39 -2.40
CA PRO A 111 23.80 -14.09 -1.87
C PRO A 111 23.56 -12.99 -2.91
N ASN A 112 24.19 -13.03 -4.08
CA ASN A 112 23.97 -12.12 -5.21
C ASN A 112 22.88 -12.61 -6.18
N GLU A 113 22.29 -13.77 -5.94
CA GLU A 113 21.24 -14.38 -6.76
C GLU A 113 19.86 -14.37 -6.09
N ILE A 114 19.82 -14.18 -4.76
CA ILE A 114 18.56 -14.05 -4.02
C ILE A 114 17.79 -12.80 -4.40
N GLY A 115 16.49 -12.84 -4.18
CA GLY A 115 15.63 -11.66 -4.22
C GLY A 115 15.42 -11.12 -2.82
N TYR A 116 15.40 -9.80 -2.69
CA TYR A 116 14.94 -9.17 -1.45
C TYR A 116 14.35 -7.79 -1.71
N LEU A 117 13.58 -7.33 -0.72
CA LEU A 117 13.09 -5.98 -0.53
C LEU A 117 13.18 -5.69 0.97
N HIS A 118 13.92 -4.63 1.31
CA HIS A 118 14.03 -4.14 2.68
C HIS A 118 13.54 -2.70 2.77
N VAL A 119 12.82 -2.39 3.84
CA VAL A 119 12.21 -1.08 4.07
C VAL A 119 12.90 -0.33 5.20
N SER A 120 13.11 0.98 5.01
CA SER A 120 13.70 1.86 6.01
C SER A 120 13.04 3.25 5.99
N ASN A 121 13.35 4.07 6.99
CA ASN A 121 12.91 5.48 7.09
C ASN A 121 11.40 5.69 6.95
N MET A 122 10.59 4.74 7.44
CA MET A 122 9.16 4.80 7.26
C MET A 122 8.52 5.87 8.16
N THR A 123 7.60 6.65 7.61
CA THR A 123 6.82 7.66 8.33
C THR A 123 5.34 7.63 7.96
N GLN A 124 4.48 8.02 8.90
CA GLN A 124 3.08 8.33 8.70
C GLN A 124 2.87 9.82 8.97
N ASP A 125 2.46 10.58 7.94
CA ASP A 125 2.19 12.01 8.05
C ASP A 125 3.35 12.79 8.74
N GLY A 126 4.60 12.37 8.45
CA GLY A 126 5.82 12.93 9.02
C GLY A 126 6.26 12.35 10.38
N THR A 127 5.46 11.47 10.99
CA THR A 127 5.80 10.78 12.24
C THR A 127 6.51 9.46 11.95
N THR A 128 7.68 9.23 12.54
CA THR A 128 8.45 7.99 12.37
C THR A 128 7.67 6.76 12.82
N LEU A 129 7.74 5.71 12.01
CA LEU A 129 7.18 4.39 12.28
C LEU A 129 8.30 3.37 12.50
N GLN A 130 7.95 2.26 13.13
CA GLN A 130 8.85 1.11 13.34
C GLN A 130 8.19 -0.12 12.70
N PRO A 131 8.38 -0.34 11.39
CA PRO A 131 7.80 -1.49 10.73
C PRO A 131 8.62 -2.76 11.03
N GLN A 132 7.97 -3.91 10.95
CA GLN A 132 8.59 -5.21 11.21
C GLN A 132 8.47 -6.09 9.96
N GLU A 133 9.59 -6.58 9.46
CA GLU A 133 9.63 -7.55 8.35
C GLU A 133 9.40 -8.97 8.89
N GLU A 134 8.41 -9.65 8.31
CA GLU A 134 8.03 -11.04 8.59
C GLU A 134 7.97 -11.80 7.27
N GLY A 135 9.13 -12.32 6.84
CA GLY A 135 9.27 -12.99 5.54
C GLY A 135 8.90 -12.05 4.38
N THR A 136 7.78 -12.34 3.71
CA THR A 136 7.28 -11.55 2.58
C THR A 136 6.25 -10.48 2.98
N VAL A 137 6.07 -10.22 4.28
CA VAL A 137 5.11 -9.25 4.80
C VAL A 137 5.83 -8.21 5.64
N LEU A 138 5.50 -6.94 5.46
CA LEU A 138 5.88 -5.85 6.34
C LEU A 138 4.68 -5.48 7.20
N VAL A 139 4.81 -5.62 8.52
CA VAL A 139 3.79 -5.23 9.50
C VAL A 139 4.07 -3.80 9.96
N VAL A 140 3.09 -2.92 9.81
CA VAL A 140 3.26 -1.49 10.13
C VAL A 140 2.19 -1.04 11.11
N LYS A 141 2.57 -0.80 12.36
CA LYS A 141 1.70 -0.11 13.32
C LYS A 141 1.65 1.37 12.98
N LEU A 142 0.45 1.91 12.78
CA LEU A 142 0.25 3.33 12.52
C LEU A 142 0.49 4.15 13.80
N ALA A 143 1.11 5.31 13.66
CA ALA A 143 1.23 6.32 14.71
C ALA A 143 -0.14 6.89 15.10
N LYS A 144 -1.03 7.04 14.10
CA LYS A 144 -2.43 7.43 14.29
C LYS A 144 -3.34 6.44 13.57
N ALA A 145 -4.30 5.89 14.31
CA ALA A 145 -5.32 5.02 13.75
C ALA A 145 -6.12 5.75 12.65
N LEU A 146 -6.44 5.02 11.58
CA LEU A 146 -7.07 5.54 10.38
C LEU A 146 -8.55 5.19 10.36
N ALA A 147 -9.38 6.16 10.72
CA ALA A 147 -10.84 6.01 10.75
C ALA A 147 -11.44 5.83 9.33
N PRO A 148 -12.67 5.31 9.22
CA PRO A 148 -13.41 5.23 7.96
C PRO A 148 -13.45 6.57 7.20
N GLY A 149 -13.23 6.49 5.89
CA GLY A 149 -13.20 7.63 4.96
C GLY A 149 -11.98 8.54 5.09
N GLN A 150 -11.05 8.27 6.01
CA GLN A 150 -9.84 9.07 6.19
C GLN A 150 -8.69 8.57 5.31
N SER A 151 -7.74 9.46 5.05
CA SER A 151 -6.50 9.14 4.34
C SER A 151 -5.27 9.50 5.17
N THR A 152 -4.16 8.82 4.91
CA THR A 152 -2.86 9.10 5.51
C THR A 152 -1.76 8.96 4.47
N THR A 153 -0.68 9.71 4.64
CA THR A 153 0.51 9.62 3.78
C THR A 153 1.56 8.75 4.47
N LEU A 154 1.89 7.64 3.83
CA LEU A 154 2.98 6.75 4.22
C LEU A 154 4.17 6.99 3.30
N LYS A 155 5.31 7.36 3.88
CA LYS A 155 6.57 7.48 3.13
C LYS A 155 7.55 6.45 3.63
N LEU A 156 8.33 5.88 2.72
CA LEU A 156 9.40 4.95 3.04
C LEU A 156 10.51 5.01 2.00
N ASP A 157 11.70 4.62 2.43
CA ASP A 157 12.80 4.25 1.54
C ASP A 157 12.85 2.73 1.46
N PHE A 158 13.26 2.18 0.32
CA PHE A 158 13.50 0.75 0.17
C PHE A 158 14.74 0.46 -0.66
N ASN A 159 15.33 -0.70 -0.42
CA ASN A 159 16.35 -1.27 -1.29
C ASN A 159 15.98 -2.70 -1.64
N GLY A 160 16.34 -3.12 -2.85
CA GLY A 160 16.04 -4.46 -3.34
C GLY A 160 17.14 -5.04 -4.21
N GLN A 161 17.10 -6.36 -4.35
CA GLN A 161 17.92 -7.12 -5.29
C GLN A 161 17.01 -7.98 -6.15
N VAL A 162 17.28 -7.98 -7.45
CA VAL A 162 16.54 -8.78 -8.41
C VAL A 162 17.04 -10.23 -8.36
N PRO A 163 16.17 -11.21 -8.06
CA PRO A 163 16.60 -12.60 -8.02
C PRO A 163 16.98 -13.09 -9.41
N VAL A 164 17.85 -14.11 -9.51
CA VAL A 164 17.88 -14.92 -10.73
C VAL A 164 16.51 -15.56 -10.97
N GLN A 165 16.11 -15.72 -12.23
CA GLN A 165 14.74 -16.14 -12.51
C GLN A 165 14.45 -17.57 -12.01
N VAL A 166 13.69 -17.70 -10.92
CA VAL A 166 13.20 -19.00 -10.43
C VAL A 166 11.87 -19.40 -11.10
N ARG A 167 10.98 -18.44 -11.38
CA ARG A 167 9.68 -18.76 -12.00
C ARG A 167 9.31 -17.81 -13.13
N ARG A 168 8.85 -16.61 -12.80
CA ARG A 168 8.42 -15.59 -13.77
C ARG A 168 9.30 -14.36 -13.64
N SER A 169 9.41 -13.85 -12.41
CA SER A 169 10.20 -12.68 -12.05
C SER A 169 11.67 -13.03 -11.92
N GLY A 170 12.53 -12.07 -12.23
CA GLY A 170 13.97 -12.15 -12.02
C GLY A 170 14.80 -11.67 -13.20
N ARG A 171 16.11 -11.89 -13.11
CA ARG A 171 17.10 -11.48 -14.11
C ARG A 171 17.59 -12.61 -14.99
N ASN A 172 18.12 -12.24 -16.16
CA ASN A 172 18.85 -13.10 -17.10
C ASN A 172 18.10 -14.39 -17.44
N ASN A 173 16.87 -14.26 -17.94
CA ASN A 173 16.10 -15.44 -18.28
C ASN A 173 16.69 -16.19 -19.50
N LYS A 174 16.26 -17.43 -19.70
CA LYS A 174 16.72 -18.29 -20.81
C LYS A 174 16.40 -17.76 -22.22
N GLU A 175 15.54 -16.76 -22.33
CA GLU A 175 15.14 -16.12 -23.59
C GLU A 175 15.98 -14.87 -23.89
N GLY A 176 16.98 -14.54 -23.04
CA GLY A 176 17.83 -13.37 -23.20
C GLY A 176 17.24 -12.07 -22.64
N VAL A 177 16.15 -12.14 -21.88
CA VAL A 177 15.59 -10.96 -21.19
C VAL A 177 16.41 -10.68 -19.93
N ALA A 178 17.03 -9.50 -19.89
CA ALA A 178 17.88 -9.08 -18.78
C ALA A 178 17.10 -8.93 -17.46
N LEU A 179 15.91 -8.33 -17.49
CA LEU A 179 15.10 -8.05 -16.30
C LEU A 179 13.61 -8.29 -16.56
N SER A 180 13.03 -9.22 -15.80
CA SER A 180 11.58 -9.48 -15.74
C SER A 180 11.07 -9.06 -14.36
N MET A 181 10.71 -7.78 -14.22
CA MET A 181 10.42 -7.15 -12.93
C MET A 181 8.91 -7.11 -12.65
N THR A 182 8.41 -8.06 -11.88
CA THR A 182 7.03 -8.04 -11.36
C THR A 182 7.08 -8.07 -9.84
N GLN A 183 6.17 -7.36 -9.16
CA GLN A 183 6.09 -7.36 -7.69
C GLN A 183 7.42 -6.92 -7.02
N TRP A 184 8.06 -5.90 -7.60
CA TRP A 184 9.44 -5.48 -7.28
C TRP A 184 9.51 -4.32 -6.28
N PHE A 185 8.41 -3.88 -5.69
CA PHE A 185 8.39 -2.79 -4.71
C PHE A 185 7.54 -3.18 -3.49
N PRO A 186 7.73 -2.52 -2.32
CA PRO A 186 6.86 -2.70 -1.17
C PRO A 186 5.40 -2.33 -1.52
N LYS A 187 4.55 -3.32 -1.70
CA LYS A 187 3.18 -3.12 -2.20
C LYS A 187 2.16 -3.27 -1.08
N MET A 188 1.29 -2.29 -0.87
CA MET A 188 0.19 -2.36 0.10
C MET A 188 -0.65 -3.64 -0.10
N ALA A 189 -0.84 -4.39 0.97
CA ALA A 189 -1.75 -5.53 1.02
C ALA A 189 -3.20 -5.02 0.96
N GLU A 190 -4.10 -5.80 0.37
CA GLU A 190 -5.51 -5.43 0.37
C GLU A 190 -6.14 -5.71 1.74
N PHE A 191 -6.95 -4.75 2.21
CA PHE A 191 -7.92 -4.96 3.27
C PHE A 191 -9.30 -5.05 2.65
N ASP A 192 -10.01 -6.17 2.83
CA ASP A 192 -11.35 -6.39 2.28
C ASP A 192 -12.33 -6.85 3.38
N ALA A 193 -13.53 -7.32 3.00
CA ALA A 193 -14.55 -7.81 3.93
C ALA A 193 -14.11 -9.01 4.80
N THR A 194 -13.03 -9.70 4.44
CA THR A 194 -12.42 -10.81 5.20
C THR A 194 -11.20 -10.38 6.01
N GLY A 195 -10.81 -9.10 5.92
CA GLY A 195 -9.69 -8.52 6.64
C GLY A 195 -8.46 -8.30 5.77
N TRP A 196 -7.29 -8.29 6.40
CA TRP A 196 -6.01 -8.06 5.72
C TRP A 196 -5.54 -9.32 4.99
N ASN A 197 -5.23 -9.17 3.71
CA ASN A 197 -4.66 -10.24 2.89
C ASN A 197 -3.13 -10.31 3.08
N THR A 198 -2.67 -10.96 4.16
CA THR A 198 -1.25 -11.00 4.55
C THR A 198 -0.63 -12.39 4.45
N SER A 199 -1.18 -13.28 3.62
CA SER A 199 -0.59 -14.60 3.42
C SER A 199 0.83 -14.48 2.85
N PRO A 200 1.82 -15.20 3.41
CA PRO A 200 3.16 -15.25 2.84
C PRO A 200 3.14 -15.72 1.39
N TYR A 201 4.02 -15.16 0.56
CA TYR A 201 4.07 -15.51 -0.85
C TYR A 201 4.75 -16.86 -1.05
N ILE A 202 3.95 -17.83 -1.48
CA ILE A 202 4.37 -19.21 -1.76
C ILE A 202 4.06 -19.62 -3.21
N GLY A 203 4.11 -18.66 -4.13
CA GLY A 203 3.86 -18.89 -5.56
C GLY A 203 2.38 -18.89 -6.00
N ARG A 204 1.49 -18.33 -5.18
CA ARG A 204 0.04 -18.23 -5.44
C ARG A 204 -0.35 -16.95 -6.20
N GLU A 205 -1.65 -16.76 -6.41
CA GLU A 205 -2.23 -15.55 -6.98
C GLU A 205 -1.96 -14.32 -6.12
N PHE A 206 -1.94 -13.16 -6.77
CA PHE A 206 -1.75 -11.87 -6.11
C PHE A 206 -3.09 -11.20 -5.88
N HIS A 207 -3.24 -10.56 -4.72
CA HIS A 207 -4.37 -9.71 -4.38
C HIS A 207 -3.83 -8.34 -3.96
N GLY A 208 -4.51 -7.25 -4.30
CA GLY A 208 -3.98 -5.93 -3.98
C GLY A 208 -4.93 -4.79 -4.34
N VAL A 209 -4.61 -3.65 -3.75
CA VAL A 209 -5.43 -2.44 -3.81
C VAL A 209 -5.47 -1.83 -5.20
N TRP A 210 -6.67 -1.40 -5.61
CA TRP A 210 -6.84 -0.60 -6.81
C TRP A 210 -6.23 0.79 -6.60
N GLY A 211 -5.43 1.27 -7.55
CA GLY A 211 -4.77 2.55 -7.34
C GLY A 211 -4.07 3.17 -8.53
N LYS A 212 -3.48 4.32 -8.23
CA LYS A 212 -2.67 5.15 -9.14
C LYS A 212 -1.19 4.99 -8.79
N PHE A 213 -0.35 5.23 -9.79
CA PHE A 213 1.10 5.05 -9.74
C PHE A 213 1.79 6.16 -10.52
#